data_AF-A0A7V0NS35-F1
#
_entry.id   AF-A0A7V0NS35-F1
#
_cell.length_a   1.000
_cell.length_b   1.000
_cell.length_c   1.000
_cell.angle_alpha   90.00
_cell.angle_beta   90.00
_cell.angle_gamma   90.00
#
_symmetry.space_group_name_H-M   'P 1'
#
loop_
_entity.id
_entity.type
_entity.pdbx_description
1 polymer ?
#
loop_
_entity_poly.entity_id
_entity_poly.type
_entity_poly.pdbx_seq_one_letter_code
_entity_poly.pdbx_strand_id
1 'polypeptide(L)' 'MKKNKIVVIYGQTASGKSALAIKIAKRFSGEIISADSVQIYKGFDIGSAKIPKNKRTAIHHMLDIRE' A
#
# COMPACT_ATOMS: atom_id res chain seq x y z
N MET A 1 18.95 16.65 13.17
CA MET A 1 18.59 15.44 12.39
C MET A 1 17.83 15.86 11.14
N LYS A 2 18.17 15.33 9.96
CA LYS A 2 17.34 15.53 8.75
C LYS A 2 16.03 14.77 8.94
N LYS A 3 14.88 15.42 8.71
CA LYS A 3 13.58 14.74 8.67
C LYS A 3 13.48 13.91 7.39
N ASN A 4 13.05 12.66 7.53
CA ASN A 4 12.72 11.82 6.37
C ASN A 4 11.51 12.41 5.64
N LYS A 5 11.57 12.45 4.30
CA LYS A 5 10.44 12.89 3.48
C LYS A 5 9.46 11.74 3.33
N ILE A 6 8.17 12.02 3.49
CA ILE A 6 7.09 11.04 3.36
C ILE A 6 6.11 11.57 2.30
N VAL A 7 5.67 10.68 1.41
CA VAL A 7 4.58 10.97 0.46
C VAL A 7 3.31 10.30 0.98
N VAL A 8 2.25 11.10 1.14
CA VAL A 8 0.94 10.59 1.58
C VAL A 8 -0.01 10.59 0.39
N ILE A 9 -0.61 9.42 0.10
CA ILE A 9 -1.59 9.25 -0.96
C ILE A 9 -2.92 8.89 -0.31
N TYR A 10 -3.80 9.89 -0.16
CA TYR A 10 -5.12 9.73 0.45
C TYR A 10 -6.23 9.93 -0.60
N GLY A 11 -7.46 9.51 -0.28
CA GLY A 11 -8.62 9.62 -1.17
C GLY A 11 -9.60 8.46 -1.02
N GLN A 12 -10.73 8.55 -1.72
CA GLN A 12 -11.84 7.60 -1.64
C GLN A 12 -11.44 6.17 -2.07
N THR A 13 -12.15 5.16 -1.58
CA THR A 13 -12.01 3.77 -2.07
C THR A 13 -12.23 3.75 -3.59
N ALA A 14 -11.51 2.87 -4.30
CA ALA A 14 -11.51 2.76 -5.76
C ALA A 14 -10.97 3.97 -6.56
N SER A 15 -10.43 5.02 -5.93
CA SER A 15 -9.83 6.16 -6.66
C SER A 15 -8.45 5.91 -7.30
N GLY A 16 -7.96 4.67 -7.31
CA GLY A 16 -6.68 4.31 -7.94
C GLY A 16 -5.42 4.57 -7.09
N LYS A 17 -5.54 4.89 -5.80
CA LYS A 17 -4.42 5.18 -4.89
C LYS A 17 -3.31 4.13 -4.92
N SER A 18 -3.67 2.86 -4.84
CA SER A 18 -2.73 1.74 -4.80
C SER A 18 -1.89 1.66 -6.08
N ALA A 19 -2.50 1.93 -7.24
CA ALA A 19 -1.80 1.98 -8.52
C ALA A 19 -0.82 3.17 -8.59
N LEU A 20 -1.21 4.33 -8.06
CA LEU A 20 -0.33 5.50 -7.96
C LEU A 20 0.84 5.25 -7.00
N ALA A 21 0.58 4.65 -5.84
CA ALA A 21 1.60 4.28 -4.85
C ALA A 21 2.69 3.39 -5.46
N ILE A 22 2.29 2.37 -6.22
CA ILE A 22 3.22 1.48 -6.93
C ILE A 22 4.08 2.26 -7.94
N LYS A 23 3.48 3.15 -8.75
CA LYS A 23 4.22 3.96 -9.74
C LYS A 23 5.26 4.86 -9.05
N ILE A 24 4.89 5.48 -7.93
CA ILE A 24 5.79 6.34 -7.16
C ILE A 24 6.91 5.51 -6.51
N ALA A 25 6.57 4.39 -5.86
CA ALA A 25 7.54 3.49 -5.25
C ALA A 25 8.57 2.99 -6.28
N LYS A 26 8.12 2.58 -7.47
CA LYS A 26 9.01 2.17 -8.57
C LYS A 26 9.93 3.31 -9.05
N ARG A 27 9.43 4.55 -9.11
CA ARG A 27 10.20 5.71 -9.57
C ARG A 27 11.29 6.15 -8.60
N PHE A 28 11.04 6.02 -7.30
CA PHE A 28 11.93 6.52 -6.25
C PHE A 28 12.64 5.42 -5.47
N SER A 29 12.51 4.16 -5.89
CA SER A 29 12.98 2.99 -5.14
C SER A 29 12.50 3.01 -3.69
N GLY A 30 11.24 3.41 -3.51
CA GLY A 30 10.60 3.57 -2.20
C GLY A 30 9.80 2.35 -1.76
N GLU A 31 9.37 2.39 -0.51
CA GLU A 31 8.53 1.36 0.10
C GLU A 31 7.13 1.92 0.40
N ILE A 32 6.13 1.04 0.43
CA ILE A 32 4.72 1.42 0.63
C ILE A 32 4.27 0.93 2.00
N ILE A 33 3.68 1.83 2.78
CA ILE A 33 3.01 1.49 4.05
C ILE A 33 1.51 1.64 3.82
N SER A 34 0.75 0.54 3.96
CA SER A 34 -0.70 0.63 3.91
C SER A 34 -1.23 1.35 5.15
N ALA A 35 -2.15 2.29 4.95
CA ALA A 35 -2.87 3.00 6.01
C ALA A 35 -4.37 2.69 5.96
N ASP A 36 -4.72 1.48 5.52
CA ASP A 36 -6.08 0.98 5.40
C ASP A 36 -6.36 -0.01 6.54
N SER A 37 -7.43 0.23 7.32
CA SER A 37 -7.77 -0.57 8.50
C SER A 37 -8.36 -1.94 8.17
N VAL A 38 -8.69 -2.20 6.90
CA VAL A 38 -9.30 -3.44 6.43
C VAL A 38 -8.26 -4.34 5.75
N GLN A 39 -7.28 -3.76 5.05
CA GLN A 39 -6.23 -4.53 4.37
C GLN A 39 -5.22 -5.21 5.33
N ILE A 40 -5.31 -4.95 6.63
CA ILE A 40 -4.47 -5.60 7.64
C ILE A 40 -4.83 -7.07 7.88
N TYR A 41 -6.07 -7.49 7.56
CA TYR A 41 -6.58 -8.83 7.87
C TYR A 41 -6.14 -9.87 6.82
N LYS A 42 -5.72 -11.04 7.28
CA LYS A 42 -5.30 -12.16 6.43
C LYS A 42 -6.51 -12.81 5.75
N GLY A 43 -6.31 -13.32 4.55
CA GLY A 43 -7.36 -14.02 3.78
C GLY A 43 -8.48 -13.13 3.23
N PHE A 44 -8.70 -11.93 3.79
CA PHE A 44 -9.67 -10.98 3.28
C PHE A 44 -9.10 -10.12 2.15
N ASP A 45 -8.77 -10.75 1.02
CA ASP A 45 -8.07 -10.08 -0.10
C ASP A 45 -9.01 -9.38 -1.07
N ILE A 46 -10.10 -10.05 -1.48
CA ILE A 46 -11.01 -9.55 -2.52
C ILE A 46 -11.83 -8.35 -2.00
N GLY A 47 -12.48 -8.51 -0.85
CA GLY A 47 -13.34 -7.47 -0.28
C GLY A 47 -12.60 -6.22 0.21
N SER A 48 -11.31 -6.34 0.54
CA SER A 48 -10.46 -5.20 0.93
C SER A 48 -9.73 -4.55 -0.26
N ALA A 49 -9.96 -5.04 -1.48
CA ALA A 49 -9.23 -4.64 -2.69
C ALA A 49 -7.69 -4.67 -2.50
N LYS A 50 -7.19 -5.67 -1.77
CA LYS A 50 -5.76 -5.82 -1.48
C LYS A 50 -5.00 -6.13 -2.76
N ILE A 51 -3.81 -5.54 -2.90
CA ILE A 51 -2.95 -5.84 -4.04
C ILE A 51 -2.43 -7.29 -3.91
N PRO A 52 -2.67 -8.14 -4.93
CA PRO A 52 -2.14 -9.50 -4.96
C PRO A 52 -0.62 -9.53 -4.86
N LYS A 53 -0.05 -10.46 -4.10
CA LYS A 53 1.41 -10.54 -3.86
C LYS A 53 2.24 -10.58 -5.15
N ASN A 54 1.78 -11.30 -6.17
CA ASN A 54 2.44 -11.39 -7.48
C ASN A 54 2.42 -10.09 -8.31
N LYS A 55 1.59 -9.11 -7.93
CA LYS A 55 1.50 -7.78 -8.59
C LYS A 55 2.22 -6.68 -7.80
N ARG A 56 2.78 -6.98 -6.64
CA ARG A 56 3.53 -6.01 -5.82
C ARG A 56 4.92 -5.84 -6.43
N THR A 57 5.20 -4.67 -7.01
CA THR A 57 6.53 -4.34 -7.57
C THR A 57 7.39 -3.51 -6.61
N ALA A 58 6.93 -3.35 -5.37
CA ALA A 58 7.61 -2.66 -4.28
C ALA A 58 7.35 -3.41 -2.97
N ILE A 59 8.10 -3.11 -1.91
CA ILE A 59 7.82 -3.66 -0.59
C ILE A 59 6.53 -3.02 -0.06
N HIS A 60 5.61 -3.84 0.43
CA HIS A 60 4.38 -3.39 1.09
C HIS A 60 4.40 -3.83 2.56
N HIS A 61 4.23 -2.85 3.45
CA HIS A 61 4.04 -3.03 4.88
C HIS A 61 2.56 -2.92 5.25
N MET A 62 2.22 -3.40 6.46
CA MET A 62 0.88 -3.28 7.05
C MET A 62 -0.23 -3.99 6.24
N LEU A 63 0.14 -5.03 5.48
CA LEU A 63 -0.80 -5.95 4.85
C LEU A 63 -0.67 -7.31 5.54
N ASP A 64 -1.77 -8.00 5.79
CA ASP A 64 -1.76 -9.36 6.37
C ASP A 64 -1.10 -9.46 7.76
N ILE A 65 -1.18 -8.40 8.57
CA ILE A 65 -0.56 -8.31 9.91
C ILE A 65 -1.49 -8.72 11.06
N ARG A 66 -2.77 -8.98 10.78
CA ARG A 66 -3.79 -9.48 11.72
C ARG A 66 -4.52 -10.68 11.13
N GLU A 67 -5.18 -11.45 11.98
CA GLU A 67 -6.07 -12.56 11.57
C GLU A 67 -7.37 -11.99 11.01
#